data_AF-A0A2I0IAD9-F1
#
_entry.id   AF-A0A2I0IAD9-F1
#
_cell.length_a   1.000
_cell.length_b   1.000
_cell.length_c   1.000
_cell.angle_alpha   90.00
_cell.angle_beta   90.00
_cell.angle_gamma   90.00
#
_symmetry.space_group_name_H-M   'P 1'
#
loop_
_entity.id
_entity.type
_entity.pdbx_description
1 polymer ?
#
loop_
_entity_poly.entity_id
_entity_poly.type
_entity_poly.pdbx_seq_one_letter_code
_entity_poly.pdbx_strand_id
1 'polypeptide(L)'
;MFNIKDPNNPDLRRKVLLGQVKPERLISMTPEEMASDQRQREVSQIKEKALFDCERGGPPKATTDQFKCGRCGQRKTTYYQLQTRSADEPMTTFVTCVNCNNHWKFC
;
A
#
# COMPACT_ATOMS: atom_id res chain seq x y z
N MET A 1 -8.91 -29.68 13.49
CA MET A 1 -9.97 -30.40 12.74
C MET A 1 -11.03 -29.49 12.09
N PHE A 2 -10.94 -28.16 12.20
CA PHE A 2 -11.98 -27.25 11.67
C PHE A 2 -12.16 -27.35 10.13
N ASN A 3 -11.07 -27.37 9.36
CA ASN A 3 -11.14 -27.33 7.88
C ASN A 3 -11.66 -28.62 7.22
N ILE A 4 -11.48 -29.80 7.83
CA ILE A 4 -11.99 -31.08 7.27
C ILE A 4 -13.51 -31.23 7.45
N LYS A 5 -14.05 -30.65 8.53
CA LYS A 5 -15.48 -30.73 8.85
C LYS A 5 -16.27 -29.56 8.28
N ASP A 6 -15.62 -28.62 7.60
CA ASP A 6 -16.27 -27.42 7.07
C ASP A 6 -17.27 -27.79 5.95
N PRO A 7 -18.58 -27.53 6.12
CA PRO A 7 -19.56 -27.79 5.08
C PRO A 7 -19.33 -26.96 3.81
N ASN A 8 -18.63 -25.82 3.92
CA ASN A 8 -18.30 -24.95 2.79
C ASN A 8 -17.02 -25.37 2.05
N ASN A 9 -16.31 -26.40 2.51
CA ASN A 9 -15.11 -26.96 1.85
C ASN A 9 -15.16 -28.50 1.74
N PRO A 10 -16.16 -29.07 1.05
CA PRO A 10 -16.30 -30.52 0.92
C PRO A 10 -15.16 -31.15 0.10
N ASP A 11 -14.57 -30.40 -0.82
CA ASP A 11 -13.50 -30.87 -1.70
C ASP A 11 -12.25 -31.27 -0.94
N LEU A 12 -11.87 -30.54 0.12
CA LEU A 12 -10.71 -30.91 0.92
C LEU A 12 -10.87 -32.31 1.53
N ARG A 13 -12.04 -32.58 2.12
CA ARG A 13 -12.34 -33.90 2.70
C ARG A 13 -12.30 -35.00 1.63
N ARG A 14 -12.83 -34.72 0.44
CA ARG A 14 -12.80 -35.65 -0.70
C ARG A 14 -11.36 -35.93 -1.15
N LYS A 15 -10.51 -34.91 -1.28
CA LYS A 15 -9.09 -35.03 -1.68
C LYS A 15 -8.28 -35.89 -0.70
N VAL A 16 -8.57 -35.79 0.60
CA VAL A 16 -7.96 -36.63 1.65
C VAL A 16 -8.43 -38.08 1.54
N LEU A 17 -9.75 -38.32 1.39
CA LEU A 17 -10.30 -39.68 1.27
C LEU A 17 -9.83 -40.40 0.00
N LEU A 18 -9.64 -39.67 -1.10
CA LEU A 18 -9.09 -40.18 -2.35
C LEU A 18 -7.57 -40.37 -2.32
N GLY A 19 -6.89 -40.00 -1.22
CA GLY A 19 -5.44 -40.14 -1.07
C GLY A 19 -4.61 -39.11 -1.86
N GLN A 20 -5.23 -38.09 -2.45
CA GLN A 20 -4.51 -36.99 -3.13
C GLN A 20 -3.70 -36.15 -2.14
N VAL A 21 -4.21 -36.02 -0.91
CA VAL A 21 -3.50 -35.41 0.22
C VAL A 21 -3.16 -36.51 1.22
N LYS A 22 -1.86 -36.76 1.42
CA LYS A 22 -1.38 -37.73 2.40
C LYS A 22 -1.70 -37.27 3.84
N PRO A 23 -2.02 -38.19 4.77
CA PRO A 23 -2.29 -37.84 6.17
C PRO A 23 -1.14 -37.09 6.85
N GLU A 24 0.10 -37.47 6.56
CA GLU A 24 1.31 -36.81 7.06
C GLU A 24 1.39 -35.34 6.62
N ARG A 25 1.07 -35.07 5.35
CA ARG A 25 1.11 -33.72 4.79
C ARG A 25 0.05 -32.83 5.47
N LEU A 26 -1.13 -33.38 5.77
CA LEU A 26 -2.23 -32.66 6.39
C LEU A 26 -1.87 -32.04 7.76
N ILE A 27 -0.93 -32.64 8.49
CA ILE A 27 -0.42 -32.12 9.77
C ILE A 27 0.48 -30.91 9.55
N SER A 28 1.27 -30.92 8.47
CA SER A 28 2.24 -29.88 8.13
C SER A 28 1.67 -28.73 7.27
N MET A 29 0.46 -28.89 6.74
CA MET A 29 -0.15 -27.90 5.85
C MET A 29 -0.59 -26.65 6.62
N THR A 30 -0.46 -25.51 5.95
CA THR A 30 -0.93 -24.25 6.52
C THR A 30 -2.46 -24.13 6.45
N PRO A 31 -3.09 -23.34 7.33
CA PRO A 31 -4.53 -23.11 7.28
C PRO A 31 -5.01 -22.51 5.95
N GLU A 32 -4.16 -21.72 5.28
CA GLU A 32 -4.43 -21.12 3.98
C GLU A 32 -4.50 -22.18 2.87
N GLU A 33 -3.55 -23.14 2.86
CA GLU A 33 -3.54 -24.26 1.90
C GLU A 33 -4.73 -25.21 2.10
N MET A 34 -5.27 -25.28 3.32
CA MET A 34 -6.46 -26.07 3.65
C MET A 34 -7.77 -25.29 3.47
N ALA A 35 -7.75 -24.04 3.02
CA ALA A 35 -8.96 -23.28 2.74
C ALA A 35 -9.64 -23.77 1.44
N SER A 36 -10.87 -23.32 1.19
CA SER A 36 -11.56 -23.60 -0.08
C SER A 36 -10.85 -22.91 -1.25
N ASP A 37 -10.97 -23.46 -2.45
CA ASP A 37 -10.33 -22.92 -3.66
C ASP A 37 -10.71 -21.44 -3.90
N GLN A 38 -11.95 -21.06 -3.58
CA GLN A 38 -12.40 -19.67 -3.64
C GLN A 38 -11.64 -18.78 -2.66
N ARG A 39 -11.56 -19.17 -1.38
CA ARG A 39 -10.87 -18.39 -0.35
C ARG A 39 -9.38 -18.30 -0.61
N GLN A 40 -8.77 -19.35 -1.15
CA GLN A 40 -7.37 -19.31 -1.57
C GLN A 40 -7.13 -18.23 -2.63
N ARG A 41 -7.99 -18.16 -3.67
CA ARG A 41 -7.92 -17.12 -4.71
C ARG A 41 -8.10 -15.72 -4.15
N GLU A 42 -9.06 -15.53 -3.24
CA GLU A 42 -9.30 -14.25 -2.58
C GLU A 42 -8.08 -13.80 -1.78
N VAL A 43 -7.49 -14.70 -0.98
CA VAL A 43 -6.28 -14.42 -0.20
C VAL A 43 -5.09 -14.09 -1.13
N SER A 44 -4.91 -14.83 -2.22
CA SER A 44 -3.86 -14.53 -3.22
C SER A 44 -4.03 -13.12 -3.81
N GLN A 45 -5.25 -12.75 -4.20
CA GLN A 45 -5.53 -11.41 -4.74
C GLN A 45 -5.31 -10.31 -3.70
N ILE A 46 -5.67 -10.54 -2.44
CA ILE A 46 -5.42 -9.58 -1.35
C ILE A 46 -3.92 -9.40 -1.14
N LYS A 47 -3.14 -10.49 -1.15
CA LYS A 47 -1.68 -10.45 -1.02
C LYS A 47 -1.03 -9.69 -2.17
N GLU A 48 -1.45 -9.95 -3.41
CA GLU A 48 -0.95 -9.23 -4.59
C GLU A 48 -1.27 -7.73 -4.53
N LYS A 49 -2.50 -7.37 -4.16
CA LYS A 49 -2.90 -5.96 -3.99
C LYS A 49 -2.08 -5.27 -2.91
N ALA A 50 -1.89 -5.93 -1.76
CA ALA A 50 -1.10 -5.38 -0.67
C ALA A 50 0.37 -5.16 -1.07
N LEU A 51 0.97 -6.10 -1.82
CA LEU A 51 2.32 -5.94 -2.36
C LEU A 51 2.40 -4.76 -3.34
N PHE A 52 1.45 -4.67 -4.26
CA PHE A 52 1.38 -3.59 -5.24
C PHE A 52 1.22 -2.20 -4.58
N ASP A 53 0.37 -2.10 -3.55
CA ASP A 53 0.15 -0.85 -2.83
C ASP A 53 1.39 -0.43 -2.01
N CYS A 54 2.15 -1.39 -1.47
CA CYS A 54 3.43 -1.12 -0.81
C CYS A 54 4.49 -0.56 -1.78
N GLU A 55 4.53 -1.04 -3.02
CA GLU A 55 5.48 -0.57 -4.04
C GLU A 55 5.15 0.84 -4.57
N ARG A 56 3.88 1.22 -4.55
CA ARG A 56 3.38 2.46 -5.18
C ARG A 56 3.85 3.76 -4.51
N GLY A 57 4.51 3.66 -3.35
CA GLY A 57 4.98 4.79 -2.57
C GLY A 57 3.85 5.55 -1.86
N GLY A 58 4.22 6.44 -0.94
CA GLY A 58 3.26 7.25 -0.20
C GLY A 58 2.36 8.11 -1.10
N PRO A 59 1.27 8.68 -0.56
CA PRO A 59 0.34 9.51 -1.33
C PRO A 59 1.10 10.62 -2.08
N PRO A 60 0.66 10.98 -3.31
CA PRO A 60 1.33 12.00 -4.10
C PRO A 60 1.43 13.27 -3.26
N LYS A 61 2.67 13.76 -3.05
CA LYS A 61 2.90 15.03 -2.35
C LYS A 61 2.04 16.10 -3.04
N ALA A 62 1.18 16.78 -2.27
CA ALA A 62 0.26 17.79 -2.80
C ALA A 62 1.04 18.82 -3.63
N THR A 63 0.92 18.72 -4.95
CA THR A 63 1.72 19.50 -5.89
C THR A 63 0.85 20.66 -6.39
N THR A 64 1.34 21.88 -6.25
CA THR A 64 0.76 23.10 -6.81
C THR A 64 1.61 23.59 -7.98
N ASP A 65 0.98 24.27 -8.95
CA ASP A 65 1.63 24.94 -10.07
C ASP A 65 1.81 26.46 -9.84
N GLN A 66 1.52 26.95 -8.64
CA GLN A 66 1.61 28.38 -8.32
C GLN A 66 3.05 28.92 -8.43
N PHE A 67 4.06 28.11 -8.10
CA PHE A 67 5.46 28.53 -8.10
C PHE A 67 6.28 27.85 -9.20
N LYS A 68 7.14 28.62 -9.89
CA LYS A 68 8.11 28.09 -10.86
C LYS A 68 9.47 27.88 -10.19
N CYS A 69 10.04 26.69 -10.31
CA CYS A 69 11.38 26.42 -9.79
C CYS A 69 12.44 27.15 -10.63
N GLY A 70 13.31 27.94 -9.98
CA GLY A 70 14.41 28.62 -10.66
C GLY A 70 15.52 27.69 -11.16
N ARG A 71 15.65 26.47 -10.61
CA ARG A 71 16.72 25.52 -10.97
C ARG A 71 16.36 24.61 -12.15
N CYS A 72 15.16 24.03 -12.15
CA CYS A 72 14.73 23.09 -13.20
C CYS A 72 13.63 23.66 -14.12
N GLY A 73 13.12 24.86 -13.85
CA GLY A 73 12.09 25.51 -14.66
C GLY A 73 10.68 24.93 -14.56
N GLN A 74 10.50 23.78 -13.90
CA GLN A 74 9.19 23.13 -13.72
C GLN A 74 8.37 23.83 -12.63
N ARG A 75 7.03 23.73 -12.74
CA ARG A 75 6.08 24.30 -11.78
C ARG A 75 5.60 23.33 -10.71
N LYS A 76 6.05 22.07 -10.74
CA LYS A 76 5.71 21.04 -9.75
C LYS A 76 6.36 21.34 -8.39
N THR A 77 5.63 22.00 -7.51
CA THR A 77 6.11 22.44 -6.19
C THR A 77 5.14 22.06 -5.07
N THR A 78 5.65 21.81 -3.87
CA THR A 78 4.84 21.69 -2.65
C THR A 78 5.14 22.89 -1.76
N TYR A 79 4.14 23.46 -1.11
CA TYR A 79 4.34 24.58 -0.20
C TYR A 79 3.63 24.38 1.13
N TYR A 80 4.16 25.02 2.16
CA TYR A 80 3.49 25.17 3.45
C TYR A 80 3.77 26.58 3.97
N GLN A 81 2.87 27.10 4.78
CA GLN A 81 2.97 28.44 5.34
C GLN A 81 3.27 28.33 6.83
N LEU A 82 4.25 29.11 7.29
CA LEU A 82 4.62 29.17 8.69
C LEU A 82 4.83 30.64 9.08
N GLN A 83 4.26 31.05 10.21
CA GLN A 83 4.52 32.36 10.77
C GLN A 83 5.88 32.34 11.48
N THR A 84 6.90 32.91 10.85
CA THR A 84 8.25 33.00 11.42
C THR A 84 8.61 34.37 11.98
N ARG A 85 7.69 35.34 11.86
CA ARG A 85 7.89 36.74 12.28
C ARG A 85 6.74 37.20 13.16
N SER A 86 6.84 38.42 13.69
CA SER A 86 5.85 39.05 14.57
C SER A 86 4.42 38.97 14.02
N ALA A 87 3.43 39.12 14.89
CA ALA A 87 2.01 39.06 14.52
C ALA A 87 1.60 40.07 13.44
N ASP A 88 2.32 41.19 13.35
CA ASP A 88 2.06 42.27 12.39
C ASP A 88 2.62 41.99 10.98
N GLU A 89 3.42 40.94 10.80
CA GLU A 89 3.98 40.57 9.49
C GLU A 89 3.24 39.35 8.89
N PRO A 90 3.05 39.33 7.55
CA PRO A 90 2.40 38.22 6.89
C PRO A 90 3.18 36.91 7.04
N MET A 91 2.48 35.78 6.93
CA MET A 91 3.07 34.45 7.01
C MET A 91 4.12 34.21 5.91
N THR A 92 5.19 33.49 6.25
CA THR A 92 6.23 33.12 5.29
C THR A 92 5.85 31.81 4.60
N THR A 93 5.89 31.80 3.27
CA THR A 93 5.58 30.61 2.47
C THR A 93 6.87 29.86 2.13
N PHE A 94 6.98 28.60 2.54
CA PHE A 94 8.10 27.73 2.23
C PHE A 94 7.73 26.84 1.04
N VAL A 95 8.52 26.90 -0.02
CA VAL A 95 8.26 26.18 -1.27
C VAL A 95 9.38 25.18 -1.53
N THR A 96 8.99 23.97 -1.92
CA THR A 96 9.89 22.86 -2.26
C THR A 96 9.58 22.37 -3.66
N CYS A 97 10.57 22.25 -4.53
CA CYS A 97 10.40 21.65 -5.85
C CYS A 97 10.35 20.12 -5.74
N VAL A 98 9.33 19.50 -6.31
CA VAL A 98 9.16 18.03 -6.30
C VAL A 98 10.20 17.33 -7.17
N ASN A 99 10.68 17.99 -8.23
CA ASN A 99 11.58 17.38 -9.21
C ASN A 99 13.07 17.47 -8.82
N CYS A 100 13.53 18.65 -8.39
CA CYS A 100 14.96 18.87 -8.08
C CYS A 100 15.24 19.07 -6.58
N ASN A 101 14.21 18.94 -5.74
CA ASN A 101 14.28 19.09 -4.28
C ASN A 101 14.92 20.43 -3.84
N ASN A 102 14.77 21.48 -4.65
CA ASN A 102 15.19 22.84 -4.30
C ASN A 102 14.19 23.45 -3.32
N HIS A 103 14.67 24.12 -2.28
CA HIS A 103 13.85 24.74 -1.25
C HIS A 103 14.13 26.24 -1.19
N TRP A 104 13.08 27.06 -1.17
CA TRP A 104 13.21 28.51 -1.03
C TRP A 104 12.03 29.10 -0.26
N LYS A 105 12.19 30.34 0.21
CA LYS A 105 11.15 31.10 0.92
C LYS A 105 10.56 32.14 -0.02
N PHE A 106 9.25 32.33 0.06
CA PHE A 106 8.50 33.40 -0.58
C PHE A 106 7.90 34.26 0.53
N CYS A 107 8.32 35.53 0.60
CA CYS A 107 7.89 36.52 1.57
C CYS A 107 7.03 37.57 0.89
#